data_AF-M0H089-F1
#
_entry.id   AF-M0H089-F1
#
_cell.length_a   1.000
_cell.length_b   1.000
_cell.length_c   1.000
_cell.angle_alpha   90.00
_cell.angle_beta   90.00
_cell.angle_gamma   90.00
#
_symmetry.space_group_name_H-M   'P 1'
#
loop_
_entity.id
_entity.type
_entity.pdbx_description
1 polymer ?
#
loop_
_entity_poly.entity_id
_entity_poly.type
_entity_poly.pdbx_seq_one_letter_code
_entity_poly.pdbx_strand_id
1 'polypeptide(L)'
;MPSIVPSPAEATLFLVPVVVLVATSLWVSQNAAARGHGFPNLLGALVAFVPVGLVAYLLLFVSGSSRRRPPSRTERAALAVMLAGVASYVAGAFTLPPDPFTQGRWLIVAFVALLPVAYVVVYRRGHRVVTRPVRRQIRTRLGRE
;
A
#
# COMPACT_ATOMS: atom_id res chain seq x y z
N MET A 1 32.59 -4.96 -18.72
CA MET A 1 31.46 -4.03 -18.97
C MET A 1 30.21 -4.63 -18.34
N PRO A 2 29.43 -3.88 -17.56
CA PRO A 2 28.15 -4.40 -17.05
C PRO A 2 27.24 -4.71 -18.24
N SER A 3 26.56 -5.86 -18.21
CA SER A 3 25.60 -6.25 -19.25
C SER A 3 24.37 -5.34 -19.21
N ILE A 4 23.89 -4.93 -20.39
CA ILE A 4 22.63 -4.16 -20.53
C ILE A 4 21.42 -4.97 -20.05
N VAL A 5 21.52 -6.30 -20.11
CA VAL A 5 20.48 -7.21 -19.66
C VAL A 5 20.75 -7.59 -18.20
N PRO A 6 19.82 -7.32 -17.27
CA PRO A 6 19.97 -7.75 -15.89
C PRO A 6 19.94 -9.27 -15.82
N SER A 7 20.79 -9.84 -14.97
CA SER A 7 20.74 -11.27 -14.67
C SER A 7 19.41 -11.63 -13.98
N PRO A 8 18.97 -12.90 -14.03
CA PRO A 8 17.76 -13.32 -13.30
C PRO A 8 17.80 -12.98 -11.79
N ALA A 9 19.00 -13.02 -11.19
CA ALA A 9 19.21 -12.65 -9.80
C ALA A 9 18.99 -11.14 -9.57
N GLU A 10 19.39 -10.29 -10.52
CA GLU A 10 19.16 -8.84 -10.47
C GLU A 10 17.69 -8.49 -10.72
N ALA A 11 17.05 -9.18 -11.67
CA ALA A 11 15.61 -9.01 -11.93
C ALA A 11 14.76 -9.32 -10.69
N THR A 12 15.21 -10.27 -9.85
CA THR A 12 14.53 -10.63 -8.60
C THR A 12 14.48 -9.47 -7.59
N LEU A 13 15.44 -8.54 -7.63
CA LEU A 13 15.44 -7.37 -6.74
C LEU A 13 14.26 -6.43 -7.02
N PHE A 14 13.73 -6.44 -8.25
CA PHE A 14 12.58 -5.64 -8.65
C PHE A 14 11.23 -6.29 -8.34
N LEU A 15 11.22 -7.56 -7.91
CA LEU A 15 10.01 -8.32 -7.66
C LEU A 15 9.09 -7.64 -6.66
N VAL A 16 9.60 -7.29 -5.48
CA VAL A 16 8.78 -6.66 -4.43
C VAL A 16 8.27 -5.28 -4.87
N PRO A 17 9.10 -4.35 -5.39
CA PRO A 17 8.59 -3.08 -5.91
C PRO A 17 7.44 -3.25 -6.91
N VAL A 18 7.58 -4.18 -7.87
CA VAL A 18 6.55 -4.44 -8.88
C VAL A 18 5.29 -5.03 -8.25
N VAL A 19 5.42 -6.00 -7.35
CA VAL A 19 4.28 -6.60 -6.63
C VAL A 19 3.53 -5.54 -5.82
N VAL A 20 4.26 -4.66 -5.14
CA VAL A 20 3.68 -3.57 -4.34
C VAL A 20 3.02 -2.51 -5.23
N LEU A 21 3.61 -2.20 -6.38
CA LEU A 21 3.03 -1.29 -7.38
C LEU A 21 1.67 -1.82 -7.88
N VAL A 22 1.63 -3.10 -8.30
CA VAL A 22 0.40 -3.77 -8.77
C VAL A 22 -0.64 -3.83 -7.65
N ALA A 23 -0.23 -4.20 -6.44
CA ALA A 23 -1.12 -4.26 -5.28
C ALA A 23 -1.71 -2.88 -4.92
N THR A 24 -0.89 -1.83 -4.96
CA THR A 24 -1.33 -0.45 -4.72
C THR A 24 -2.34 -0.03 -5.77
N SER A 25 -2.05 -0.26 -7.05
CA SER A 25 -2.97 0.05 -8.15
C SER A 25 -4.31 -0.67 -7.99
N LEU A 26 -4.28 -1.99 -7.78
CA LEU A 26 -5.48 -2.81 -7.59
C LEU A 26 -6.31 -2.37 -6.38
N TRP A 27 -5.65 -2.08 -5.25
CA TRP A 27 -6.33 -1.63 -4.05
C TRP A 27 -6.99 -0.27 -4.28
N VAL A 28 -6.25 0.74 -4.77
CA VAL A 28 -6.78 2.09 -5.02
C VAL A 28 -7.93 2.05 -6.02
N SER A 29 -7.81 1.28 -7.11
CA SER A 29 -8.85 1.18 -8.13
C SER A 29 -10.14 0.58 -7.58
N GLN A 30 -10.06 -0.54 -6.87
CA GLN A 30 -11.25 -1.14 -6.26
C GLN A 30 -11.84 -0.26 -5.16
N ASN A 31 -10.99 0.38 -4.37
CA ASN A 31 -11.39 1.27 -3.29
C ASN A 31 -12.08 2.54 -3.83
N ALA A 32 -11.59 3.09 -4.94
CA ALA A 32 -12.18 4.23 -5.63
C ALA A 32 -13.50 3.85 -6.33
N ALA A 33 -13.56 2.69 -6.98
CA ALA A 33 -14.79 2.18 -7.60
C ALA A 33 -15.88 1.93 -6.55
N ALA A 34 -15.53 1.39 -5.38
CA ALA A 34 -16.45 1.19 -4.26
C ALA A 34 -17.01 2.50 -3.69
N ARG A 35 -16.37 3.64 -3.97
CA ARG A 35 -16.81 4.99 -3.57
C ARG A 35 -17.43 5.80 -4.71
N GLY A 36 -17.53 5.23 -5.92
CA GLY A 36 -18.17 5.86 -7.07
C GLY A 36 -17.28 6.84 -7.83
N HIS A 37 -15.94 6.69 -7.79
CA HIS A 37 -15.04 7.48 -8.64
C HIS A 37 -15.25 7.13 -10.12
N GLY A 38 -15.24 8.12 -11.02
CA GLY A 38 -15.50 7.92 -12.45
C GLY A 38 -14.39 7.17 -13.20
N PHE A 39 -13.13 7.34 -12.78
CA PHE A 39 -11.95 6.70 -13.42
C PHE A 39 -11.08 5.93 -12.40
N PRO A 40 -11.60 4.84 -11.81
CA PRO A 40 -10.91 4.15 -10.72
C PRO A 40 -9.57 3.52 -11.14
N ASN A 41 -9.49 2.97 -12.35
CA ASN A 41 -8.29 2.29 -12.85
C ASN A 41 -7.16 3.28 -13.13
N LEU A 42 -7.48 4.41 -13.77
CA LEU A 42 -6.52 5.49 -14.01
C LEU A 42 -5.99 6.07 -12.70
N LEU A 43 -6.88 6.31 -11.73
CA LEU A 43 -6.48 6.79 -10.41
C LEU A 43 -5.53 5.80 -9.71
N GLY A 44 -5.84 4.49 -9.75
CA GLY A 44 -4.98 3.48 -9.16
C GLY A 44 -3.62 3.38 -9.85
N ALA A 45 -3.56 3.46 -11.17
CA ALA A 45 -2.30 3.50 -11.92
C ALA A 45 -1.46 4.73 -11.51
N LEU A 46 -2.04 5.93 -11.50
CA LEU A 46 -1.32 7.15 -11.13
C LEU A 46 -0.82 7.12 -9.68
N VAL A 47 -1.68 6.70 -8.74
CA VAL A 47 -1.32 6.65 -7.32
C VAL A 47 -0.23 5.62 -7.03
N ALA A 48 -0.18 4.52 -7.79
CA ALA A 48 0.87 3.51 -7.60
C ALA A 48 2.28 4.04 -7.89
N PHE A 49 2.43 4.96 -8.85
CA PHE A 49 3.73 5.58 -9.18
C PHE A 49 4.06 6.82 -8.34
N VAL A 50 3.09 7.41 -7.66
CA VAL A 50 3.26 8.68 -6.93
C VAL A 50 2.92 8.46 -5.45
N PRO A 51 3.91 8.16 -4.58
CA PRO A 51 3.69 7.92 -3.15
C PRO A 51 2.96 9.07 -2.43
N VAL A 52 3.26 10.32 -2.80
CA VAL A 52 2.54 11.49 -2.27
C VAL A 52 1.08 11.50 -2.72
N GLY A 53 0.80 10.99 -3.93
CA GLY A 53 -0.56 10.81 -4.46
C GLY A 53 -1.38 9.83 -3.64
N LEU A 54 -0.76 8.80 -3.06
CA LEU A 54 -1.42 7.88 -2.14
C LEU A 54 -1.85 8.56 -0.84
N VAL A 55 -0.98 9.41 -0.28
CA VAL A 55 -1.31 10.20 0.91
C VAL A 55 -2.45 11.18 0.60
N ALA A 56 -2.37 11.89 -0.53
CA ALA A 56 -3.42 12.79 -0.98
C ALA A 56 -4.75 12.05 -1.20
N TYR A 57 -4.72 10.86 -1.82
CA TYR A 57 -5.89 10.00 -2.00
C TYR A 57 -6.56 9.67 -0.65
N LEU A 58 -5.77 9.27 0.36
CA LEU A 58 -6.25 8.96 1.70
C LEU A 58 -6.85 10.18 2.42
N LEU A 59 -6.19 11.33 2.33
CA LEU A 59 -6.59 12.52 3.08
C LEU A 59 -7.75 13.28 2.43
N LEU A 60 -7.79 13.36 1.11
CA LEU A 60 -8.75 14.21 0.38
C LEU A 60 -9.95 13.40 -0.12
N PHE A 61 -9.70 12.24 -0.72
CA PHE A 61 -10.78 11.46 -1.34
C PHE A 61 -11.42 10.48 -0.35
N VAL A 62 -10.62 9.66 0.33
CA VAL A 62 -11.11 8.63 1.26
C VAL A 62 -11.83 9.23 2.46
N SER A 63 -11.38 10.38 2.96
CA SER A 63 -11.96 11.03 4.15
C SER A 63 -13.36 11.62 3.92
N GLY A 64 -13.64 12.09 2.69
CA GLY A 64 -14.91 12.70 2.30
C GLY A 64 -15.90 11.76 1.63
N SER A 65 -15.45 10.58 1.19
CA SER A 65 -16.24 9.68 0.35
C SER A 65 -16.66 8.40 1.07
N SER A 66 -17.96 8.26 1.31
CA SER A 66 -18.53 7.04 1.90
C SER A 66 -18.52 5.88 0.90
N ARG A 67 -18.29 4.66 1.41
CA ARG A 67 -18.29 3.45 0.60
C ARG A 67 -19.72 3.03 0.28
N ARG A 68 -19.97 2.66 -0.98
CA ARG A 68 -21.25 2.11 -1.46
C ARG A 68 -21.31 0.59 -1.39
N ARG A 69 -20.14 -0.07 -1.42
CA ARG A 69 -20.01 -1.53 -1.40
C ARG A 69 -18.97 -1.98 -0.38
N PRO A 70 -19.14 -3.18 0.22
CA PRO A 70 -18.14 -3.76 1.11
C PRO A 70 -16.85 -4.13 0.35
N PRO A 71 -15.69 -4.22 1.04
CA PRO A 71 -14.43 -4.60 0.40
C PRO A 71 -14.46 -6.03 -0.14
N SER A 72 -13.99 -6.22 -1.38
CA SER A 72 -13.85 -7.54 -2.00
C SER A 72 -12.66 -8.33 -1.41
N ARG A 73 -12.60 -9.65 -1.63
CA ARG A 73 -11.43 -10.45 -1.20
C ARG A 73 -10.14 -9.99 -1.89
N THR A 74 -10.22 -9.62 -3.17
CA THR A 74 -9.09 -9.13 -3.97
C THR A 74 -8.60 -7.77 -3.46
N GLU A 75 -9.49 -6.84 -3.11
CA GLU A 75 -9.11 -5.56 -2.49
C GLU A 75 -8.39 -5.78 -1.16
N ARG A 76 -8.86 -6.74 -0.35
CA ARG A 76 -8.24 -7.07 0.93
C ARG A 76 -6.85 -7.70 0.76
N ALA A 77 -6.70 -8.62 -0.19
CA ALA A 77 -5.40 -9.20 -0.51
C ALA A 77 -4.42 -8.12 -1.00
N ALA A 78 -4.88 -7.25 -1.90
CA ALA A 78 -4.08 -6.13 -2.41
C ALA A 78 -3.65 -5.17 -1.29
N LEU A 79 -4.56 -4.83 -0.35
CA LEU A 79 -4.20 -4.02 0.82
C LEU A 79 -3.15 -4.70 1.69
N ALA A 80 -3.29 -6.00 1.95
CA ALA A 80 -2.32 -6.74 2.78
C ALA A 80 -0.93 -6.75 2.13
N VAL A 81 -0.84 -7.02 0.83
CA VAL A 81 0.41 -6.98 0.05
C VAL A 81 1.01 -5.58 0.06
N MET A 82 0.19 -4.56 -0.20
CA MET A 82 0.62 -3.16 -0.17
C MET A 82 1.18 -2.78 1.21
N LEU A 83 0.48 -3.11 2.31
CA LEU A 83 0.93 -2.81 3.67
C LEU A 83 2.23 -3.54 4.02
N ALA A 84 2.35 -4.81 3.65
CA ALA A 84 3.59 -5.57 3.84
C ALA A 84 4.75 -4.92 3.09
N GLY A 85 4.52 -4.48 1.85
CA GLY A 85 5.47 -3.73 1.04
C GLY A 85 5.92 -2.42 1.66
N VAL A 86 4.98 -1.56 2.05
CA VAL A 86 5.31 -0.29 2.71
C VAL A 86 6.09 -0.55 4.00
N ALA A 87 5.66 -1.51 4.82
CA ALA A 87 6.34 -1.85 6.05
C ALA A 87 7.76 -2.41 5.80
N SER A 88 7.96 -3.22 4.76
CA SER A 88 9.29 -3.72 4.39
C SER A 88 10.21 -2.62 3.88
N TYR A 89 9.68 -1.64 3.13
CA TYR A 89 10.46 -0.47 2.71
C TYR A 89 10.87 0.40 3.90
N VAL A 90 9.95 0.64 4.83
CA VAL A 90 10.23 1.42 6.04
C VAL A 90 11.27 0.70 6.90
N ALA A 91 11.09 -0.59 7.19
CA ALA A 91 12.08 -1.40 7.90
C ALA A 91 13.43 -1.39 7.16
N GLY A 92 13.36 -1.50 5.82
CA GLY A 92 14.48 -1.40 4.90
C GLY A 92 15.33 -0.15 5.12
N ALA A 93 14.67 1.01 5.09
CA ALA A 93 15.31 2.31 5.22
C ALA A 93 16.03 2.53 6.56
N PHE A 94 15.58 1.88 7.65
CA PHE A 94 16.19 2.04 8.98
C PHE A 94 17.27 1.03 9.32
N THR A 95 17.26 -0.15 8.70
CA THR A 95 18.06 -1.29 9.16
C THR A 95 19.18 -1.70 8.21
N LEU A 96 19.17 -1.23 6.96
CA LEU A 96 20.03 -1.78 5.92
C LEU A 96 21.19 -0.87 5.49
N PRO A 97 22.35 -1.46 5.17
CA PRO A 97 23.44 -0.73 4.53
C PRO A 97 22.98 -0.16 3.18
N PRO A 98 23.56 0.97 2.72
CA PRO A 98 23.13 1.67 1.51
C PRO A 98 23.47 0.95 0.19
N ASP A 99 23.78 -0.36 0.22
CA ASP A 99 24.11 -1.12 -0.97
C ASP A 99 22.84 -1.73 -1.61
N PRO A 100 22.57 -1.47 -2.91
CA PRO A 100 21.31 -1.86 -3.56
C PRO A 100 21.04 -3.37 -3.55
N PHE A 101 22.09 -4.19 -3.62
CA PHE A 101 21.97 -5.64 -3.72
C PHE A 101 21.57 -6.29 -2.40
N THR A 102 22.24 -5.92 -1.30
CA THR A 102 21.84 -6.39 0.04
C THR A 102 20.50 -5.80 0.42
N GLN A 103 20.26 -4.51 0.10
CA GLN A 103 18.96 -3.88 0.32
C GLN A 103 17.81 -4.64 -0.35
N GLY A 104 17.93 -4.99 -1.64
CA GLY A 104 16.88 -5.72 -2.34
C GLY A 104 16.65 -7.13 -1.77
N ARG A 105 17.71 -7.85 -1.39
CA ARG A 105 17.59 -9.19 -0.77
C ARG A 105 16.84 -9.14 0.56
N TRP A 106 17.23 -8.23 1.45
CA TRP A 106 16.58 -8.11 2.74
C TRP A 106 15.19 -7.52 2.65
N LEU A 107 14.91 -6.69 1.63
CA LEU A 107 13.57 -6.19 1.38
C LEU A 107 12.62 -7.34 1.00
N ILE A 108 13.08 -8.34 0.25
CA ILE A 108 12.33 -9.58 0.00
C ILE A 108 12.08 -10.34 1.31
N VAL A 109 13.12 -10.55 2.12
CA VAL A 109 13.00 -11.25 3.41
C VAL A 109 12.01 -10.54 4.34
N ALA A 110 12.15 -9.21 4.49
CA ALA A 110 11.26 -8.39 5.30
C ALA A 110 9.82 -8.41 4.77
N PHE A 111 9.63 -8.32 3.46
CA PHE A 111 8.31 -8.42 2.83
C PHE A 111 7.62 -9.75 3.14
N VAL A 112 8.32 -10.87 2.96
CA VAL A 112 7.79 -12.21 3.27
C VAL A 112 7.46 -12.35 4.76
N ALA A 113 8.32 -11.83 5.64
CA ALA A 113 8.10 -11.87 7.08
C ALA A 113 6.91 -11.00 7.53
N LEU A 114 6.70 -9.85 6.88
CA LEU A 114 5.63 -8.89 7.20
C LEU A 114 4.29 -9.25 6.54
N LEU A 115 4.28 -10.07 5.49
CA LEU A 115 3.06 -10.45 4.80
C LEU A 115 2.03 -11.16 5.71
N PRO A 116 2.40 -12.14 6.56
CA PRO A 116 1.49 -12.72 7.55
C PRO A 116 0.96 -11.68 8.55
N VAL A 117 1.81 -10.75 8.99
CA VAL A 117 1.41 -9.68 9.92
C VAL A 117 0.39 -8.76 9.26
N ALA A 118 0.66 -8.31 8.03
CA ALA A 118 -0.25 -7.49 7.25
C ALA A 118 -1.57 -8.22 6.97
N TYR A 119 -1.50 -9.52 6.64
CA TYR A 119 -2.68 -10.36 6.47
C TYR A 119 -3.53 -10.38 7.75
N VAL A 120 -2.94 -10.63 8.92
CA VAL A 120 -3.66 -10.62 10.19
C VAL A 120 -4.24 -9.23 10.48
N VAL A 121 -3.52 -8.14 10.23
CA VAL A 121 -4.04 -6.78 10.42
C VAL A 121 -5.27 -6.52 9.54
N VAL A 122 -5.20 -6.90 8.27
CA VAL A 122 -6.28 -6.70 7.28
C VAL A 122 -7.47 -7.62 7.53
N TYR A 123 -7.23 -8.85 8.00
CA TYR A 123 -8.27 -9.86 8.14
C TYR A 123 -8.86 -9.99 9.55
N ARG A 124 -8.08 -9.81 10.63
CA ARG A 124 -8.57 -9.86 12.02
C ARG A 124 -8.99 -8.52 12.60
N ARG A 125 -8.21 -7.44 12.41
CA ARG A 125 -8.51 -6.15 13.09
C ARG A 125 -9.57 -5.29 12.40
N GLY A 126 -10.05 -5.74 11.24
CA GLY A 126 -11.11 -5.09 10.51
C GLY A 126 -10.65 -3.76 9.88
N HIS A 127 -11.02 -3.57 8.62
CA HIS A 127 -10.82 -2.35 7.81
C HIS A 127 -11.35 -1.05 8.44
N ARG A 128 -11.96 -1.12 9.63
CA ARG A 128 -12.50 0.01 10.40
C ARG A 128 -11.42 1.04 10.79
N VAL A 129 -10.13 0.67 10.85
CA VAL A 129 -9.07 1.60 11.29
C VAL A 129 -8.53 2.46 10.13
N VAL A 130 -8.31 1.89 8.95
CA VAL A 130 -7.70 2.61 7.80
C VAL A 130 -8.72 3.50 7.06
N THR A 131 -10.02 3.25 7.24
CA THR A 131 -11.09 4.01 6.55
C THR A 131 -11.94 4.88 7.47
N ARG A 132 -11.64 4.96 8.77
CA ARG A 132 -12.30 5.94 9.64
C ARG A 132 -11.69 7.32 9.38
N PRO A 133 -12.48 8.33 8.99
CA PRO A 133 -11.96 9.67 8.76
C PRO A 133 -11.37 10.22 10.06
N VAL A 134 -10.08 10.56 10.03
CA VAL A 134 -9.35 11.22 11.14
C VAL A 134 -10.10 12.47 11.62
N ARG A 135 -10.76 13.18 10.69
CA ARG A 135 -11.65 14.33 10.99
C ARG A 135 -12.72 14.04 12.05
N ARG A 136 -13.26 12.81 12.10
CA ARG A 136 -14.31 12.45 13.07
C ARG A 136 -13.75 12.31 14.49
N GLN A 137 -12.50 11.86 14.63
CA GLN A 137 -11.81 11.77 15.94
C GLN A 137 -11.40 13.15 16.47
N ILE A 138 -10.91 14.02 15.59
CA ILE A 138 -10.49 15.38 15.98
C ILE A 138 -11.71 16.20 16.41
N ARG A 139 -12.82 16.14 15.67
CA ARG A 139 -14.05 16.85 16.02
C ARG A 139 -14.70 16.36 17.32
N THR A 140 -14.59 15.08 17.65
CA THR A 140 -15.07 14.56 18.95
C THR A 140 -14.19 14.93 20.13
N ARG A 141 -12.91 15.26 19.91
CA ARG A 141 -11.99 15.72 20.96
C ARG A 141 -12.04 17.23 21.16
N LEU A 142 -12.28 18.00 20.10
CA LEU A 142 -12.40 19.47 20.17
C LEU A 142 -13.82 19.97 20.49
N GLY A 143 -14.84 19.12 20.37
CA GLY A 143 -16.23 19.45 20.72
C GLY A 143 -16.65 19.05 22.13
N ARG A 144 -15.68 18.81 23.03
CA ARG A 144 -15.90 18.57 24.45
C ARG A 144 -15.05 19.57 25.25
N GLU A 145 -15.33 20.84 25.06
CA GLU A 145 -15.16 21.92 26.04
C GLU A 145 -16.41 22.80 25.95
#